data_AF-A0A2D4S2C8-F1
#
_entry.id   AF-A0A2D4S2C8-F1
#
_cell.length_a   1.000
_cell.length_b   1.000
_cell.length_c   1.000
_cell.angle_alpha   90.00
_cell.angle_beta   90.00
_cell.angle_gamma   90.00
#
_symmetry.space_group_name_H-M   'P 1'
#
loop_
_entity.id
_entity.type
_entity.pdbx_description
1 polymer ?
#
loop_
_entity_poly.entity_id
_entity_poly.type
_entity_poly.pdbx_seq_one_letter_code
_entity_poly.pdbx_strand_id
1 'polypeptide(L)'
;MLVYTLTNNITGDVWVGTCKDSSDERFMQFQEAMALGVKEKIYKDLRDFGVQNFTVEDYALAYDREELKDIFDEAMDTYNGKSLIGVKTSLGKTSIAKSAPLKSSVGTAKRKTLGSTTKTASTVKKAAAPAKLATGRTGSAKKEKLIKEKLAEEKAMRESQKSKQIMEQADEMAAIMARLDSRGSTVNKRR
;
A
#
# COMPACT_ATOMS: atom_id res chain seq x y z
N MET A 1 12.14 -3.74 -3.26
CA MET A 1 10.89 -3.36 -3.98
C MET A 1 10.88 -4.16 -5.27
N LEU A 2 9.77 -4.25 -5.99
CA LEU A 2 9.75 -5.00 -7.24
C LEU A 2 8.76 -4.38 -8.24
N VAL A 3 9.04 -4.61 -9.51
CA VAL A 3 8.13 -4.35 -10.62
C VAL A 3 7.43 -5.66 -10.95
N TYR A 4 6.11 -5.61 -11.08
CA TYR A 4 5.29 -6.75 -11.50
C TYR A 4 4.44 -6.35 -12.70
N THR A 5 4.07 -7.35 -13.48
CA THR A 5 3.17 -7.24 -14.61
C THR A 5 1.89 -8.02 -14.33
N LEU A 6 0.79 -7.52 -14.88
CA LEU A 6 -0.53 -8.10 -14.77
C LEU A 6 -1.10 -8.22 -16.18
N THR A 7 -1.08 -9.42 -16.71
CA THR A 7 -1.44 -9.66 -18.12
C THR A 7 -2.85 -10.22 -18.19
N ASN A 8 -3.69 -9.59 -19.01
CA ASN A 8 -5.01 -10.14 -19.33
C ASN A 8 -4.88 -11.14 -20.48
N ASN A 9 -5.16 -12.41 -20.22
CA ASN A 9 -5.07 -13.47 -21.23
C ASN A 9 -6.14 -13.37 -22.32
N ILE A 10 -7.19 -12.55 -22.13
CA ILE A 10 -8.25 -12.35 -23.13
C ILE A 10 -7.91 -11.20 -24.08
N THR A 11 -7.52 -10.04 -23.54
CA THR A 11 -7.24 -8.85 -24.38
C THR A 11 -5.78 -8.74 -24.80
N GLY A 12 -4.88 -9.45 -24.12
CA GLY A 12 -3.43 -9.27 -24.27
C GLY A 12 -2.91 -7.97 -23.64
N ASP A 13 -3.77 -7.21 -22.94
CA ASP A 13 -3.33 -5.99 -22.25
C ASP A 13 -2.44 -6.34 -21.07
N VAL A 14 -1.27 -5.72 -21.02
CA VAL A 14 -0.33 -5.83 -19.89
C VAL A 14 -0.43 -4.59 -19.03
N TRP A 15 -0.51 -4.79 -17.72
CA TRP A 15 -0.54 -3.73 -16.72
C TRP A 15 0.70 -3.79 -15.86
N VAL A 16 1.45 -2.70 -15.78
CA VAL A 16 2.74 -2.66 -15.06
C VAL A 16 2.57 -1.93 -13.74
N GLY A 17 2.99 -2.55 -12.64
CA GLY A 17 2.89 -2.00 -11.30
C GLY A 17 4.19 -2.14 -10.51
N THR A 18 4.28 -1.38 -9.42
CA THR A 18 5.36 -1.54 -8.42
C THR A 18 4.77 -1.94 -7.08
N CYS A 19 5.43 -2.85 -6.38
CA CYS A 19 5.11 -3.20 -5.00
C CYS A 19 6.38 -3.35 -4.16
N LYS A 20 6.21 -3.47 -2.84
CA LYS A 20 7.33 -3.52 -1.91
C LYS A 20 7.84 -4.95 -1.68
N ASP A 21 6.90 -5.87 -1.50
CA ASP A 21 7.16 -7.19 -0.94
C ASP A 21 6.65 -8.33 -1.86
N SER A 22 5.37 -8.34 -2.25
CA SER A 22 4.77 -9.39 -3.10
C SER A 22 3.79 -8.82 -4.13
N SER A 23 3.83 -9.35 -5.35
CA SER A 23 2.87 -9.06 -6.42
C SER A 23 1.52 -9.72 -6.18
N ASP A 24 1.49 -10.97 -5.70
CA ASP A 24 0.25 -11.70 -5.37
C ASP A 24 -0.57 -10.97 -4.31
N GLU A 25 0.07 -10.55 -3.21
CA GLU A 25 -0.61 -9.79 -2.16
C GLU A 25 -1.19 -8.47 -2.72
N ARG A 26 -0.45 -7.83 -3.63
CA ARG A 26 -0.90 -6.61 -4.29
C ARG A 26 -2.10 -6.88 -5.20
N PHE A 27 -2.11 -8.01 -5.90
CA PHE A 27 -3.23 -8.45 -6.72
C PHE A 27 -4.46 -8.79 -5.89
N MET A 28 -4.30 -9.46 -4.74
CA MET A 28 -5.40 -9.69 -3.80
C MET A 28 -6.04 -8.37 -3.34
N GLN A 29 -5.24 -7.34 -3.04
CA GLN A 29 -5.78 -6.01 -2.71
C GLN A 29 -6.60 -5.39 -3.86
N PHE A 30 -6.22 -5.64 -5.12
CA PHE A 30 -7.04 -5.21 -6.26
C PHE A 30 -8.39 -5.95 -6.31
N GLN A 31 -8.43 -7.24 -5.96
CA GLN A 31 -9.69 -7.99 -5.89
C GLN A 31 -10.59 -7.44 -4.78
N GLU A 32 -10.04 -7.18 -3.60
CA GLU A 32 -10.77 -6.56 -2.49
C GLU A 32 -11.29 -5.16 -2.87
N ALA A 33 -10.45 -4.35 -3.50
CA ALA A 33 -10.82 -3.02 -3.97
C ALA A 33 -11.91 -3.03 -5.05
N MET A 34 -11.95 -4.09 -5.86
CA MET A 34 -13.05 -4.29 -6.81
C MET A 34 -14.38 -4.53 -6.10
N ALA A 35 -14.39 -5.35 -5.04
CA ALA A 35 -15.57 -5.58 -4.22
C ALA A 35 -16.04 -4.28 -3.52
N LEU A 36 -15.11 -3.39 -3.18
CA LEU A 36 -15.39 -2.06 -2.64
C LEU A 36 -15.90 -1.05 -3.69
N GLY A 37 -15.96 -1.42 -4.97
CA GLY A 37 -16.55 -0.60 -6.02
C GLY A 37 -15.68 0.58 -6.46
N VAL A 38 -14.36 0.50 -6.29
CA VAL A 38 -13.44 1.54 -6.79
C VAL A 38 -13.55 1.62 -8.32
N LYS A 39 -13.66 2.86 -8.83
CA LYS A 39 -13.85 3.14 -10.26
C LYS A 39 -12.52 3.59 -10.87
N GLU A 40 -11.79 2.62 -11.42
CA GLU A 40 -10.56 2.84 -12.20
C GLU A 40 -10.59 1.94 -13.44
N LYS A 41 -9.76 2.26 -14.45
CA LYS A 41 -9.73 1.50 -15.73
C LYS A 41 -9.45 0.02 -15.50
N ILE A 42 -8.46 -0.31 -14.66
CA ILE A 42 -8.11 -1.70 -14.35
C ILE A 42 -9.29 -2.47 -13.75
N TYR A 43 -10.08 -1.88 -12.84
CA TYR A 43 -11.25 -2.54 -12.26
C TYR A 43 -12.38 -2.76 -13.26
N LYS A 44 -12.46 -1.95 -14.33
CA LYS A 44 -13.39 -2.21 -15.43
C LYS A 44 -12.97 -3.48 -16.15
N ASP A 45 -11.70 -3.58 -16.52
CA ASP A 45 -11.18 -4.75 -17.23
C ASP A 45 -11.28 -6.02 -16.37
N LEU A 46 -10.95 -5.97 -15.08
CA LEU A 46 -11.14 -7.14 -14.21
C LEU A 46 -12.61 -7.55 -14.03
N ARG A 47 -13.58 -6.63 -14.13
CA ARG A 47 -15.01 -6.96 -14.06
C ARG A 47 -15.54 -7.52 -15.38
N ASP A 48 -15.08 -6.96 -16.50
CA ASP A 48 -15.55 -7.34 -17.84
C ASP A 48 -14.96 -8.70 -18.25
N PHE A 49 -13.68 -8.96 -17.93
CA PHE A 49 -12.96 -10.18 -18.33
C PHE A 49 -12.86 -11.23 -17.22
N GLY A 50 -13.12 -10.87 -15.96
CA GLY A 50 -13.03 -11.78 -14.83
C GLY A 50 -11.60 -11.94 -14.30
N VAL A 51 -11.48 -12.05 -12.98
CA VAL A 51 -10.19 -12.06 -12.25
C VAL A 51 -9.31 -13.26 -12.62
N GLN A 52 -9.93 -14.42 -12.87
CA GLN A 52 -9.19 -15.65 -13.21
C GLN A 52 -8.43 -15.59 -14.54
N ASN A 53 -8.75 -14.63 -15.40
CA ASN A 53 -8.10 -14.47 -16.70
C ASN A 53 -6.90 -13.52 -16.66
N PHE A 54 -6.53 -13.04 -15.47
CA PHE A 54 -5.34 -12.24 -15.25
C PHE A 54 -4.23 -13.10 -14.67
N THR A 55 -3.06 -13.03 -15.28
CA THR A 55 -1.82 -13.60 -14.75
C THR A 55 -1.00 -12.50 -14.10
N VAL A 56 -0.47 -12.79 -12.91
CA VAL A 56 0.41 -11.90 -12.16
C VAL A 56 1.80 -12.48 -12.27
N GLU A 57 2.76 -11.69 -12.74
CA GLU A 57 4.15 -12.11 -12.88
C GLU A 57 5.09 -11.07 -12.26
N ASP A 58 6.13 -11.55 -11.60
CA ASP A 58 7.20 -10.71 -11.09
C ASP A 58 8.17 -10.41 -12.25
N TYR A 59 8.31 -9.14 -12.62
CA TYR A 59 9.20 -8.74 -13.70
C TYR A 59 10.65 -8.69 -13.21
N ALA A 60 10.90 -7.90 -12.17
CA ALA A 60 12.23 -7.82 -11.55
C ALA A 60 12.18 -7.20 -10.14
N LEU A 61 13.14 -7.61 -9.32
CA LEU A 61 13.42 -7.03 -8.00
C LEU A 61 14.30 -5.80 -8.17
N ALA A 62 14.00 -4.73 -7.42
CA ALA A 62 14.78 -3.51 -7.33
C ALA A 62 15.23 -3.27 -5.88
N TYR A 63 16.51 -2.95 -5.71
CA TYR A 63 17.10 -2.64 -4.41
C TYR A 63 16.91 -1.18 -4.04
N ASP A 64 16.95 -0.29 -5.04
CA ASP A 64 16.82 1.15 -4.87
C ASP A 64 15.65 1.74 -5.67
N ARG A 65 15.27 2.97 -5.33
CA ARG A 65 14.16 3.68 -5.97
C ARG A 65 14.47 4.11 -7.40
N GLU A 66 15.73 4.40 -7.71
CA GLU A 66 16.17 4.75 -9.06
C GLU A 66 16.08 3.52 -9.97
N GLU A 67 16.67 2.40 -9.53
CA GLU A 67 16.57 1.11 -10.22
C GLU A 67 15.11 0.67 -10.43
N LEU A 68 14.24 0.85 -9.43
CA LEU A 68 12.81 0.56 -9.57
C LEU A 68 12.16 1.37 -10.70
N LYS A 69 12.56 2.63 -10.88
CA LYS A 69 12.02 3.50 -11.93
C LYS A 69 12.53 3.05 -13.29
N ASP A 70 13.81 2.72 -13.40
CA ASP A 70 14.41 2.30 -14.67
C ASP A 70 13.81 0.98 -15.14
N ILE A 71 13.69 -0.01 -14.24
CA ILE A 71 13.03 -1.30 -14.52
C ILE A 71 11.55 -1.09 -14.88
N PHE A 72 10.88 -0.15 -14.21
CA PHE A 72 9.48 0.15 -14.50
C PHE A 72 9.31 0.75 -15.90
N ASP A 73 10.17 1.71 -16.28
CA ASP A 73 10.16 2.33 -17.59
C ASP A 73 10.48 1.28 -18.69
N GLU A 74 11.44 0.38 -18.43
CA GLU A 74 11.77 -0.74 -19.32
C GLU A 74 10.59 -1.70 -19.53
N ALA A 75 9.90 -2.09 -18.44
CA ALA A 75 8.73 -2.96 -18.52
C ALA A 75 7.57 -2.29 -19.27
N MET A 76 7.38 -0.98 -19.09
CA MET A 76 6.37 -0.20 -19.81
C MET A 76 6.66 -0.17 -21.31
N ASP A 77 7.91 0.05 -21.71
CA ASP A 77 8.32 0.08 -23.12
C ASP A 77 8.25 -1.30 -23.77
N THR A 78 8.65 -2.36 -23.04
CA THR A 78 8.68 -3.74 -23.53
C THR A 78 7.28 -4.28 -23.85
N TYR A 79 6.33 -4.06 -22.93
CA TYR A 79 4.97 -4.60 -23.07
C TYR A 79 3.97 -3.58 -23.59
N ASN A 80 4.41 -2.34 -23.85
CA ASN A 80 3.56 -1.19 -24.17
C ASN A 80 2.37 -1.08 -23.19
N GLY A 81 2.68 -1.30 -21.91
CA GLY A 81 1.71 -1.62 -20.88
C GLY A 81 0.99 -0.39 -20.32
N LYS A 82 -0.09 -0.64 -19.55
CA LYS A 82 -0.82 0.41 -18.83
C LYS A 82 -0.30 0.50 -17.39
N SER A 83 0.05 1.71 -16.94
CA SER A 83 0.56 1.90 -15.58
C SER A 83 -0.52 1.64 -14.51
N LEU A 84 -0.17 0.84 -13.50
CA LEU A 84 -0.92 0.64 -12.27
C LEU A 84 -0.46 1.56 -11.14
N ILE A 85 0.59 2.36 -11.35
CA ILE A 85 1.04 3.34 -10.36
C ILE A 85 -0.07 4.37 -10.14
N GLY A 86 -0.37 4.62 -8.87
CA GLY A 86 -1.40 5.58 -8.47
C GLY A 86 -2.82 5.00 -8.42
N VAL A 87 -3.05 3.78 -8.92
CA VAL A 87 -4.36 3.12 -8.78
C VAL A 87 -4.60 2.80 -7.30
N LYS A 88 -5.76 3.24 -6.81
CA LYS A 88 -6.17 3.03 -5.42
C LYS A 88 -6.63 1.59 -5.21
N THR A 89 -5.89 0.84 -4.41
CA THR A 89 -6.24 -0.52 -3.93
C THR A 89 -6.96 -0.52 -2.58
N SER A 90 -7.21 0.66 -2.00
CA SER A 90 -8.01 0.79 -0.79
C SER A 90 -8.72 2.15 -0.76
N LEU A 91 -9.88 2.18 -0.11
CA LEU A 91 -10.55 3.41 0.30
C LEU A 91 -9.79 3.99 1.51
N GLY A 92 -8.62 4.61 1.29
CA GLY A 92 -7.82 5.43 2.22
C GLY A 92 -7.92 5.15 3.74
N LYS A 93 -6.81 4.70 4.35
CA LYS A 93 -6.50 4.75 5.81
C LYS A 93 -7.69 4.54 6.77
N THR A 94 -8.46 3.46 6.66
CA THR A 94 -9.18 2.82 7.78
C THR A 94 -9.59 1.40 7.37
N SER A 95 -8.61 0.54 7.10
CA SER A 95 -8.90 -0.88 6.92
C SER A 95 -7.86 -1.75 7.64
N ILE A 96 -7.57 -1.39 8.89
CA ILE A 96 -7.46 -2.42 9.93
C ILE A 96 -8.91 -2.73 10.32
N ALA A 97 -9.51 -3.69 9.63
CA ALA A 97 -10.66 -4.42 10.14
C ALA A 97 -10.52 -5.85 9.65
N LYS A 98 -9.67 -6.57 10.37
CA LYS A 98 -9.61 -8.03 10.34
C LYS A 98 -11.00 -8.53 10.75
N SER A 99 -11.62 -9.35 9.90
CA SER A 99 -12.70 -10.29 10.19
C SER A 99 -13.92 -9.77 10.96
N ALA A 100 -15.05 -9.56 10.26
CA ALA A 100 -16.38 -9.73 10.83
C ALA A 100 -17.36 -10.23 9.75
N PRO A 101 -18.23 -11.22 10.03
CA PRO A 101 -19.12 -11.82 9.04
C PRO A 101 -20.24 -10.85 8.65
N LEU A 102 -20.49 -10.77 7.34
CA LEU A 102 -21.57 -10.00 6.72
C LEU A 102 -22.94 -10.49 7.24
N LYS A 103 -23.64 -9.65 8.02
CA LYS A 103 -25.10 -9.77 8.15
C LYS A 103 -25.75 -8.94 7.05
N SER A 104 -26.50 -9.62 6.20
CA SER A 104 -27.41 -9.01 5.24
C SER A 104 -28.56 -8.31 5.96
N SER A 105 -28.73 -7.01 5.76
CA SER A 105 -30.02 -6.35 5.99
C SER A 105 -30.38 -5.52 4.77
N VAL A 106 -31.28 -6.10 3.98
CA VAL A 106 -32.08 -5.47 2.95
C VAL A 106 -32.74 -4.21 3.52
N GLY A 107 -32.57 -3.09 2.83
CA GLY A 107 -33.20 -1.81 3.16
C GLY A 107 -33.46 -1.02 1.89
N THR A 108 -34.66 -1.20 1.36
CA THR A 108 -35.29 -0.50 0.24
C THR A 108 -35.42 1.01 0.45
N ALA A 109 -35.56 1.74 -0.67
CA ALA A 109 -36.01 3.15 -0.86
C ALA A 109 -34.88 4.15 -1.14
N LYS A 110 -34.94 5.13 -2.05
CA LYS A 110 -35.92 5.55 -3.07
C LYS A 110 -35.23 6.60 -3.97
N ARG A 111 -35.58 6.58 -5.25
CA ARG A 111 -35.16 7.45 -6.37
C ARG A 111 -35.59 8.93 -6.22
N LYS A 112 -34.72 9.89 -6.59
CA LYS A 112 -35.00 11.24 -7.16
C LYS A 112 -33.76 11.67 -7.97
N THR A 113 -33.73 11.65 -9.31
CA THR A 113 -34.24 12.58 -10.34
C THR A 113 -33.65 14.00 -10.34
N LEU A 114 -32.91 14.25 -11.43
CA LEU A 114 -32.81 15.43 -12.29
C LEU A 114 -32.23 16.77 -11.78
N GLY A 115 -31.28 17.28 -12.59
CA GLY A 115 -30.81 18.67 -12.57
C GLY A 115 -29.75 18.91 -13.65
N SER A 116 -30.16 18.89 -14.92
CA SER A 116 -29.39 19.39 -16.07
C SER A 116 -29.44 20.92 -16.08
N THR A 117 -28.32 21.60 -16.31
CA THR A 117 -28.21 22.68 -17.33
C THR A 117 -26.79 23.23 -17.47
N THR A 118 -26.51 23.56 -18.71
CA THR A 118 -25.28 24.05 -19.37
C THR A 118 -25.04 25.55 -19.18
N LYS A 119 -23.79 25.99 -19.44
CA LYS A 119 -23.35 27.23 -20.16
C LYS A 119 -21.81 27.30 -20.13
N THR A 120 -21.08 26.99 -21.22
CA THR A 120 -20.53 27.90 -22.27
C THR A 120 -19.72 29.07 -21.70
N ALA A 121 -18.38 29.09 -21.84
CA ALA A 121 -17.58 29.81 -22.88
C ALA A 121 -17.74 31.34 -22.76
N SER A 122 -16.73 32.21 -22.73
CA SER A 122 -15.46 32.26 -23.48
C SER A 122 -14.59 33.46 -23.06
N THR A 123 -13.32 33.49 -23.52
CA THR A 123 -12.53 34.67 -24.00
C THR A 123 -12.03 35.76 -23.01
N VAL A 124 -10.87 36.44 -23.09
CA VAL A 124 -9.65 36.51 -23.96
C VAL A 124 -8.66 37.55 -23.33
N LYS A 125 -7.33 37.29 -23.43
CA LYS A 125 -6.12 38.19 -23.44
C LYS A 125 -5.79 39.17 -22.29
N LYS A 126 -4.54 39.09 -21.77
CA LYS A 126 -3.48 40.14 -21.88
C LYS A 126 -2.08 39.59 -21.54
N ALA A 127 -1.07 40.21 -22.15
CA ALA A 127 0.31 39.75 -22.34
C ALA A 127 1.34 40.14 -21.25
N ALA A 128 2.46 39.41 -21.28
CA ALA A 128 3.87 39.81 -21.04
C ALA A 128 4.34 40.39 -19.68
N ALA A 129 5.17 39.60 -18.96
CA ALA A 129 6.56 39.89 -18.53
C ALA A 129 7.00 38.96 -17.36
N PRO A 130 8.30 38.61 -17.24
CA PRO A 130 8.76 37.48 -16.42
C PRO A 130 8.88 37.84 -14.93
N ALA A 131 8.24 37.05 -14.07
CA ALA A 131 8.33 37.19 -12.62
C ALA A 131 9.54 36.42 -12.08
N LYS A 132 10.38 37.18 -11.37
CA LYS A 132 11.63 36.82 -10.72
C LYS A 132 11.47 35.63 -9.77
N LEU A 133 12.49 34.76 -9.76
CA LEU A 133 12.75 33.79 -8.70
C LEU A 133 12.81 34.50 -7.34
N ALA A 134 11.80 34.30 -6.50
CA ALA A 134 11.84 34.68 -5.11
C ALA A 134 12.38 33.50 -4.29
N THR A 135 13.70 33.52 -4.14
CA THR A 135 14.44 32.93 -3.05
C THR A 135 13.96 33.49 -1.69
N GLY A 136 13.98 32.65 -0.65
CA GLY A 136 13.79 33.05 0.75
C GLY A 136 12.46 32.56 1.33
N ARG A 137 12.44 31.42 2.03
CA ARG A 137 12.75 31.33 3.47
C ARG A 137 11.94 32.33 4.28
N THR A 138 10.77 31.91 4.77
CA THR A 138 10.27 32.15 6.13
C THR A 138 8.92 31.48 6.30
N GLY A 139 8.75 30.65 7.33
CA GLY A 139 7.39 30.24 7.71
C GLY A 139 7.18 29.02 8.60
N SER A 140 8.16 28.16 8.92
CA SER A 140 7.79 26.95 9.68
C SER A 140 8.84 26.20 10.50
N ALA A 141 9.70 26.92 11.23
CA ALA A 141 10.49 26.30 12.31
C ALA A 141 9.60 25.56 13.36
N LYS A 142 8.35 26.01 13.56
CA LYS A 142 7.37 25.32 14.41
C LYS A 142 6.84 24.01 13.81
N LYS A 143 6.64 23.95 12.48
CA LYS A 143 6.16 22.72 11.82
C LYS A 143 7.28 21.70 11.68
N GLU A 144 8.53 22.12 11.44
CA GLU A 144 9.68 21.20 11.44
C GLU A 144 9.94 20.57 12.82
N LYS A 145 9.79 21.34 13.92
CA LYS A 145 9.89 20.78 15.28
C LYS A 145 8.77 19.77 15.59
N LEU A 146 7.53 20.09 15.23
CA LEU A 146 6.39 19.17 15.39
C LEU A 146 6.52 17.89 14.57
N ILE A 147 7.13 17.96 13.38
CA ILE A 147 7.38 16.79 12.53
C ILE A 147 8.51 15.93 13.12
N LYS A 148 9.58 16.55 13.63
CA LYS A 148 10.73 15.84 14.21
C LYS A 148 10.39 15.14 15.54
N GLU A 149 9.56 15.78 16.37
CA GLU A 149 9.12 15.22 17.66
C GLU A 149 8.21 14.00 17.47
N LYS A 150 7.23 14.10 16.56
CA LYS A 150 6.33 12.97 16.24
C LYS A 150 7.05 11.75 15.68
N LEU A 151 8.14 11.93 14.94
CA LEU A 151 8.93 10.82 14.40
C LEU A 151 9.76 10.10 15.48
N ALA A 152 10.25 10.84 16.48
CA ALA A 152 11.00 10.27 17.60
C ALA A 152 10.08 9.45 18.53
N GLU A 153 8.85 9.93 18.76
CA GLU A 153 7.88 9.27 19.64
C GLU A 153 7.35 7.96 19.05
N GLU A 154 7.12 7.90 17.73
CA GLU A 154 6.71 6.65 17.05
C GLU A 154 7.85 5.60 17.02
N LYS A 155 9.11 6.05 16.88
CA LYS A 155 10.28 5.16 16.93
C LYS A 155 10.51 4.59 18.34
N ALA A 156 10.35 5.42 19.38
CA ALA A 156 10.45 4.99 20.77
C ALA A 156 9.35 3.99 21.19
N MET A 157 8.13 4.14 20.68
CA MET A 157 7.07 3.15 20.92
C MET A 157 7.37 1.80 20.25
N ARG A 158 7.97 1.81 19.05
CA ARG A 158 8.33 0.56 18.37
C ARG A 158 9.52 -0.13 19.02
N GLU A 159 10.52 0.63 19.47
CA GLU A 159 11.68 0.10 20.18
C GLU A 159 11.30 -0.41 21.57
N SER A 160 10.38 0.24 22.28
CA SER A 160 9.86 -0.26 23.57
C SER A 160 8.98 -1.50 23.42
N GLN A 161 8.20 -1.63 22.33
CA GLN A 161 7.46 -2.87 22.06
C GLN A 161 8.40 -4.03 21.72
N LYS A 162 9.44 -3.78 20.91
CA LYS A 162 10.45 -4.80 20.59
C LYS A 162 11.27 -5.19 21.81
N SER A 163 11.69 -4.22 22.64
CA SER A 163 12.45 -4.52 23.86
C SER A 163 11.62 -5.28 24.89
N LYS A 164 10.32 -4.99 25.02
CA LYS A 164 9.40 -5.78 25.85
C LYS A 164 9.28 -7.22 25.37
N GLN A 165 9.14 -7.45 24.07
CA GLN A 165 9.10 -8.81 23.51
C GLN A 165 10.41 -9.57 23.74
N ILE A 166 11.56 -8.90 23.61
CA ILE A 166 12.87 -9.51 23.87
C ILE A 166 13.05 -9.83 25.37
N MET A 167 12.60 -8.94 26.26
CA MET A 167 12.64 -9.17 27.70
C MET A 167 11.73 -10.33 28.11
N GLU A 168 10.52 -10.41 27.57
CA GLU A 168 9.57 -11.50 27.83
C GLU A 168 10.10 -12.84 27.29
N GLN A 169 10.70 -12.85 26.10
CA GLN A 169 11.39 -14.03 25.56
C GLN A 169 12.61 -14.43 26.40
N ALA A 170 13.34 -13.46 26.95
CA ALA A 170 14.48 -13.73 27.83
C ALA A 170 14.03 -14.31 29.18
N ASP A 171 12.93 -13.83 29.75
CA ASP A 171 12.35 -14.36 30.99
C ASP A 171 11.82 -15.78 30.79
N GLU A 172 11.20 -16.07 29.63
CA GLU A 172 10.83 -17.44 29.26
C GLU A 172 12.05 -18.35 29.10
N MET A 173 13.12 -17.85 28.47
CA MET A 173 14.37 -18.61 28.29
C MET A 173 15.08 -18.85 29.63
N ALA A 174 15.05 -17.88 30.55
CA ALA A 174 15.58 -17.99 31.90
C ALA A 174 14.77 -18.98 32.75
N ALA A 175 13.44 -18.98 32.65
CA ALA A 175 12.58 -19.94 33.33
C ALA A 175 12.82 -21.38 32.84
N ILE A 176 13.05 -21.55 31.53
CA ILE A 176 13.41 -22.85 30.95
C ILE A 176 14.79 -23.30 31.44
N MET A 177 15.79 -22.41 31.48
CA MET A 177 17.13 -22.73 32.03
C MET A 177 17.08 -23.08 33.52
N ALA A 178 16.37 -22.31 34.34
CA ALA A 178 16.23 -22.60 35.78
C ALA A 178 15.53 -23.95 36.04
N ARG A 179 14.56 -24.33 35.21
CA ARG A 179 13.90 -25.65 35.26
C ARG A 179 14.84 -26.77 34.83
N LEU A 180 15.74 -26.54 33.87
CA LEU A 180 16.75 -27.50 33.46
C LEU A 180 17.80 -27.72 34.56
N ASP A 181 18.26 -26.65 35.21
CA ASP A 181 19.22 -26.73 36.33
C ASP A 181 18.62 -27.43 37.56
N SER A 182 17.34 -27.15 37.84
CA SER A 182 16.59 -27.84 38.91
C SER A 182 16.41 -29.34 38.62
N ARG A 183 16.26 -29.73 37.35
CA ARG A 183 16.13 -31.15 36.95
C ARG A 183 17.48 -31.86 36.89
N GLY A 184 18.54 -31.18 36.43
CA GLY A 184 19.91 -31.71 36.36
C GLY A 184 20.50 -32.00 37.74
N SER A 185 20.23 -31.13 38.73
CA SER A 185 20.73 -31.30 40.10
C SER A 185 20.14 -32.53 40.84
N THR A 186 18.90 -32.93 40.53
CA THR A 186 18.27 -34.12 41.13
C THR A 186 18.77 -35.45 40.53
N VAL A 187 19.21 -35.44 39.27
CA VAL A 187 19.79 -36.61 38.59
C VAL A 187 21.22 -36.89 39.10
N ASN A 188 21.98 -35.85 39.42
CA ASN A 188 23.36 -36.00 39.90
C ASN A 188 23.49 -36.45 41.36
N LYS A 189 22.40 -36.48 42.14
CA LYS A 189 22.39 -36.93 43.55
C LYS A 189 21.97 -38.40 43.72
N ARG A 190 21.63 -39.10 42.62
CA ARG A 190 21.19 -40.50 42.61
C ARG A 190 22.20 -41.47 41.96
N ARG A 191 23.44 -41.04 41.76
CA ARG A 191 24.58 -41.88 41.37
C ARG A 191 25.65 -41.78 42.45
#